data_AF-A0A0B5QL25-F1
#
_entry.id   AF-A0A0B5QL25-F1
#
_cell.length_a   1.000
_cell.length_b   1.000
_cell.length_c   1.000
_cell.angle_alpha   90.00
_cell.angle_beta   90.00
_cell.angle_gamma   90.00
#
_symmetry.space_group_name_H-M   'P 1'
#
loop_
_entity.id
_entity.type
_entity.pdbx_description
1 polymer ?
#
loop_
_entity_poly.entity_id
_entity_poly.type
_entity_poly.pdbx_seq_one_letter_code
_entity_poly.pdbx_strand_id
1 'polypeptide(L)'
;MKKATIIIMFGIIIVITAFLGMDNNKMYQKQKHFETMNEVLDQLNDKSLKVIDDTGKLTETNEFKECFSERKRLTNFDFNFSKVNIEKVCDLSEKDKNEMLSEYDGFRNNFSKRRPITREEPVSLIVNAHNYRSIYEEKDDRPQKLKVNLVLVDEGEGLVIDYIMYHSYVEGNDNA
;
A
#
# COMPACT_ATOMS: atom_id res chain seq x y z
N MET A 1 -52.60 -12.33 -18.56
CA MET A 1 -51.33 -13.09 -18.48
C MET A 1 -50.07 -12.25 -18.72
N LYS A 2 -50.06 -11.20 -19.57
CA LYS A 2 -48.86 -10.37 -19.83
C LYS A 2 -48.34 -9.55 -18.62
N LYS A 3 -49.21 -9.14 -17.69
CA LYS A 3 -48.82 -8.36 -16.49
C LYS A 3 -48.13 -9.19 -15.41
N ALA A 4 -48.53 -10.46 -15.26
CA ALA A 4 -47.94 -11.37 -14.27
C ALA A 4 -46.52 -11.79 -14.65
N THR A 5 -46.24 -12.00 -15.94
CA THR A 5 -44.90 -12.32 -16.44
C THR A 5 -43.90 -11.20 -16.18
N ILE A 6 -44.32 -9.93 -16.30
CA ILE A 6 -43.48 -8.76 -16.02
C ILE A 6 -43.13 -8.68 -14.53
N ILE A 7 -44.11 -8.92 -13.64
CA ILE A 7 -43.89 -8.88 -12.17
C ILE A 7 -42.93 -10.00 -11.73
N ILE A 8 -43.07 -11.20 -12.28
CA ILE A 8 -42.16 -12.32 -11.99
C ILE A 8 -40.73 -12.01 -12.48
N MET A 9 -40.60 -11.37 -13.65
CA MET A 9 -39.29 -11.01 -14.21
C MET A 9 -38.57 -9.95 -13.37
N PHE A 10 -39.28 -8.93 -12.86
CA PHE A 10 -38.71 -7.94 -11.94
C PHE A 10 -38.30 -8.55 -10.59
N GLY A 11 -39.09 -9.48 -10.05
CA GLY A 11 -38.75 -10.19 -8.81
C GLY A 11 -37.46 -11.01 -8.95
N ILE A 12 -37.30 -11.72 -10.06
CA ILE A 12 -36.08 -12.49 -10.36
C ILE A 12 -34.87 -11.56 -10.49
N ILE A 13 -35.01 -10.40 -11.15
CA ILE A 13 -33.91 -9.43 -11.28
C ILE A 13 -33.48 -8.91 -9.91
N ILE A 14 -34.41 -8.55 -9.02
CA ILE A 14 -34.10 -8.06 -7.66
C ILE A 14 -33.39 -9.13 -6.83
N VAL A 15 -33.81 -10.39 -6.93
CA VAL A 15 -33.15 -11.50 -6.22
C VAL A 15 -31.74 -11.73 -6.78
N ILE A 16 -31.56 -11.67 -8.10
CA ILE A 16 -30.26 -11.81 -8.74
C ILE A 16 -29.33 -10.64 -8.38
N THR A 17 -29.81 -9.38 -8.36
CA THR A 17 -29.00 -8.24 -7.90
C THR A 17 -28.71 -8.27 -6.41
N ALA A 18 -29.63 -8.77 -5.58
CA ALA A 18 -29.35 -8.99 -4.15
C ALA A 18 -28.29 -10.08 -3.95
N PHE A 19 -28.33 -11.18 -4.70
CA PHE A 19 -27.31 -12.22 -4.66
C PHE A 19 -25.96 -11.77 -5.24
N LEU A 20 -25.95 -10.99 -6.32
CA LEU A 20 -24.74 -10.34 -6.85
C LEU A 20 -24.18 -9.27 -5.91
N GLY A 21 -25.04 -8.59 -5.15
CA GLY A 21 -24.64 -7.64 -4.10
C GLY A 21 -24.20 -8.31 -2.79
N MET A 22 -24.60 -9.57 -2.57
CA MET A 22 -24.12 -10.46 -1.49
C MET A 22 -22.87 -11.25 -1.89
N ASP A 23 -22.36 -11.06 -3.11
CA ASP A 23 -21.03 -11.50 -3.44
C ASP A 23 -20.07 -10.70 -2.56
N ASN A 24 -19.72 -11.30 -1.42
CA ASN A 24 -18.60 -10.92 -0.57
C ASN A 24 -17.28 -11.16 -1.34
N ASN A 25 -17.22 -10.73 -2.60
CA ASN A 25 -16.02 -10.29 -3.27
C ASN A 25 -15.48 -9.08 -2.50
N LYS A 26 -15.06 -9.31 -1.24
CA LYS A 26 -13.85 -8.69 -0.76
C LYS A 26 -12.78 -9.22 -1.71
N MET A 27 -12.58 -8.48 -2.81
CA MET A 27 -11.60 -8.78 -3.86
C MET A 27 -10.22 -9.02 -3.25
N TYR A 28 -10.02 -8.53 -2.03
CA TYR A 28 -8.91 -8.82 -1.16
C TYR A 28 -9.35 -8.79 0.33
N GLN A 29 -8.92 -9.77 1.13
CA GLN A 29 -9.00 -9.74 2.60
C GLN A 29 -7.60 -9.79 3.18
N LYS A 30 -7.29 -8.89 4.13
CA LYS A 30 -6.01 -8.95 4.85
C LYS A 30 -5.87 -10.27 5.59
N GLN A 31 -4.69 -10.85 5.49
CA GLN A 31 -4.29 -12.02 6.26
C GLN A 31 -3.39 -11.64 7.43
N LYS A 32 -2.65 -10.53 7.31
CA LYS A 32 -1.81 -10.00 8.38
C LYS A 32 -2.42 -8.76 9.02
N HIS A 33 -2.44 -8.79 10.34
CA HIS A 33 -2.76 -7.66 11.19
C HIS A 33 -1.45 -7.08 11.74
N PHE A 34 -1.24 -5.78 11.55
CA PHE A 34 -0.12 -5.06 12.13
C PHE A 34 -0.65 -4.09 13.18
N GLU A 35 -0.23 -4.23 14.42
CA GLU A 35 -0.68 -3.37 15.52
C GLU A 35 0.20 -2.11 15.64
N THR A 36 1.47 -2.24 15.24
CA THR A 36 2.49 -1.21 15.44
C THR A 36 3.20 -0.83 14.14
N MET A 37 3.70 0.40 14.08
CA MET A 37 4.56 0.87 13.00
C MET A 37 5.76 -0.05 12.79
N ASN A 38 6.41 -0.50 13.87
CA ASN A 38 7.61 -1.33 13.79
C ASN A 38 7.35 -2.65 13.07
N GLU A 39 6.20 -3.29 13.27
CA GLU A 39 5.84 -4.51 12.55
C GLU A 39 5.73 -4.29 11.05
N VAL A 40 5.18 -3.13 10.63
CA VAL A 40 5.13 -2.75 9.21
C VAL A 40 6.53 -2.52 8.66
N LEU A 41 7.37 -1.77 9.38
CA LEU A 41 8.74 -1.48 8.99
C LEU A 41 9.59 -2.77 8.90
N ASP A 42 9.41 -3.71 9.81
CA ASP A 42 10.07 -5.01 9.80
C ASP A 42 9.66 -5.88 8.60
N GLN A 43 8.46 -5.68 8.04
CA GLN A 43 8.07 -6.35 6.78
C GLN A 43 8.70 -5.69 5.55
N LEU A 44 9.04 -4.41 5.62
CA LEU A 44 9.75 -3.71 4.55
C LEU A 44 11.27 -3.97 4.59
N ASN A 45 11.83 -4.05 5.81
CA ASN A 45 13.27 -4.05 6.00
C ASN A 45 13.92 -5.38 5.62
N ASP A 46 14.91 -5.30 4.73
CA ASP A 46 15.79 -6.39 4.30
C ASP A 46 15.06 -7.59 3.63
N LYS A 47 13.76 -7.42 3.32
CA LYS A 47 12.91 -8.44 2.70
C LYS A 47 12.75 -8.20 1.20
N SER A 48 12.53 -9.28 0.47
CA SER A 48 12.18 -9.23 -0.95
C SER A 48 10.77 -8.64 -1.11
N LEU A 49 10.69 -7.53 -1.84
CA LEU A 49 9.43 -6.85 -2.15
C LEU A 49 8.80 -7.40 -3.43
N LYS A 50 9.63 -7.95 -4.33
CA LYS A 50 9.21 -8.53 -5.61
C LYS A 50 9.93 -9.84 -5.90
N VAL A 51 9.23 -10.76 -6.55
CA VAL A 51 9.70 -12.08 -6.95
C VAL A 51 9.28 -12.37 -8.39
N ILE A 52 9.96 -13.30 -9.03
CA ILE A 52 9.55 -13.83 -10.33
C ILE A 52 8.50 -14.91 -10.08
N ASP A 53 7.31 -14.75 -10.64
CA ASP A 53 6.24 -15.74 -10.54
C ASP A 53 6.46 -16.94 -11.48
N ASP A 54 5.59 -17.94 -11.37
CA ASP A 54 5.63 -19.16 -12.19
C ASP A 54 5.50 -18.90 -13.70
N THR A 55 5.07 -17.69 -14.10
CA THR A 55 4.96 -17.25 -15.50
C THR A 55 6.19 -16.49 -15.99
N GLY A 56 7.20 -16.31 -15.12
CA GLY A 56 8.40 -15.55 -15.41
C GLY A 56 8.24 -14.04 -15.27
N LYS A 57 7.13 -13.55 -14.68
CA LYS A 57 6.88 -12.12 -14.49
C LYS A 57 7.34 -11.65 -13.13
N LEU A 58 7.97 -10.49 -13.09
CA LEU A 58 8.28 -9.81 -11.84
C LEU A 58 6.99 -9.28 -11.22
N THR A 59 6.62 -9.81 -10.06
CA THR A 59 5.43 -9.43 -9.30
C THR A 59 5.81 -9.12 -7.86
N GLU A 60 4.99 -8.32 -7.20
CA GLU A 60 5.16 -8.04 -5.77
C GLU A 60 4.84 -9.27 -4.91
N THR A 61 5.61 -9.45 -3.85
CA THR A 61 5.37 -10.50 -2.85
C THR A 61 4.05 -10.26 -2.14
N ASN A 62 3.40 -11.34 -1.70
CA ASN A 62 2.15 -11.23 -0.94
C ASN A 62 2.41 -10.50 0.38
N GLU A 63 3.54 -10.78 1.03
CA GLU A 63 3.98 -10.13 2.26
C GLU A 63 4.09 -8.63 2.11
N PHE A 64 4.65 -8.15 0.99
CA PHE A 64 4.75 -6.72 0.71
C PHE A 64 3.37 -6.11 0.45
N LYS A 65 2.50 -6.79 -0.30
CA LYS A 65 1.11 -6.34 -0.53
C LYS A 65 0.31 -6.21 0.76
N GLU A 66 0.50 -7.11 1.73
CA GLU A 66 -0.19 -7.04 3.03
C GLU A 66 0.08 -5.74 3.79
N CYS A 67 1.23 -5.10 3.58
CA CYS A 67 1.60 -3.85 4.23
C CYS A 67 0.79 -2.65 3.75
N PHE A 68 0.12 -2.73 2.61
CA PHE A 68 -0.57 -1.59 2.02
C PHE A 68 -2.06 -1.57 2.27
N SER A 69 -2.65 -0.39 2.14
CA SER A 69 -4.10 -0.23 2.18
C SER A 69 -4.79 -0.96 1.02
N GLU A 70 -6.09 -1.24 1.20
CA GLU A 70 -6.89 -1.87 0.15
C GLU A 70 -6.82 -1.10 -1.17
N ARG A 71 -6.93 0.23 -1.13
CA ARG A 71 -6.90 1.03 -2.35
C ARG A 71 -5.58 0.92 -3.09
N LYS A 72 -4.45 0.90 -2.38
CA LYS A 72 -3.13 0.88 -3.00
C LYS A 72 -2.88 -0.50 -3.63
N ARG A 73 -3.33 -1.60 -3.02
CA ARG A 73 -3.33 -2.95 -3.61
C ARG A 73 -4.15 -3.10 -4.89
N LEU A 74 -5.25 -2.35 -4.98
CA LEU A 74 -6.11 -2.34 -6.18
C LEU A 74 -5.55 -1.47 -7.30
N THR A 75 -4.61 -0.58 -6.98
CA THR A 75 -3.90 0.26 -7.94
C THR A 75 -2.48 -0.26 -8.16
N ASN A 76 -1.80 0.16 -9.23
CA ASN A 76 -0.37 -0.14 -9.34
C ASN A 76 0.43 0.73 -8.35
N PHE A 77 1.43 0.15 -7.69
CA PHE A 77 2.29 0.88 -6.77
C PHE A 77 3.51 1.43 -7.51
N ASP A 78 3.72 2.76 -7.44
CA ASP A 78 4.90 3.39 -8.04
C ASP A 78 6.21 3.11 -7.27
N PHE A 79 6.15 2.42 -6.12
CA PHE A 79 7.32 2.01 -5.35
C PHE A 79 7.91 0.70 -5.90
N ASN A 80 8.75 0.81 -6.93
CA ASN A 80 9.21 -0.32 -7.73
C ASN A 80 10.65 -0.75 -7.43
N PHE A 81 10.92 -1.17 -6.19
CA PHE A 81 12.22 -1.71 -5.77
C PHE A 81 12.14 -3.21 -5.52
N SER A 82 13.28 -3.91 -5.67
CA SER A 82 13.41 -5.34 -5.38
C SER A 82 13.44 -5.62 -3.88
N LYS A 83 14.13 -4.75 -3.14
CA LYS A 83 14.45 -4.87 -1.72
C LYS A 83 14.79 -3.48 -1.19
N VAL A 84 14.49 -3.22 0.08
CA VAL A 84 14.89 -2.00 0.78
C VAL A 84 15.49 -2.34 2.13
N ASN A 85 16.57 -1.65 2.48
CA ASN A 85 17.20 -1.76 3.80
C ASN A 85 17.02 -0.42 4.51
N ILE A 86 16.33 -0.44 5.64
CA ILE A 86 16.09 0.75 6.46
C ILE A 86 17.36 1.04 7.25
N GLU A 87 18.01 2.17 6.96
CA GLU A 87 19.18 2.61 7.72
C GLU A 87 18.78 3.37 8.98
N LYS A 88 17.75 4.22 8.87
CA LYS A 88 17.34 5.12 9.93
C LYS A 88 15.85 5.42 9.83
N VAL A 89 15.18 5.40 10.97
CA VAL A 89 13.87 6.06 11.15
C VAL A 89 14.16 7.48 11.63
N CYS A 90 13.66 8.48 10.91
CA CYS A 90 13.90 9.88 11.22
C CYS A 90 12.87 10.39 12.23
N ASP A 91 13.35 11.14 13.21
CA ASP A 91 12.48 11.93 14.08
C ASP A 91 11.85 13.06 13.28
N LEU A 92 10.52 13.12 13.30
CA LEU A 92 9.76 14.18 12.64
C LEU A 92 9.36 15.24 13.66
N SER A 93 9.62 16.51 13.34
CA SER A 93 9.03 17.61 14.11
C SER A 93 7.52 17.66 13.89
N GLU A 94 6.78 18.30 14.81
CA GLU A 94 5.33 18.48 14.62
C GLU A 94 5.00 19.26 13.34
N LYS A 95 5.89 20.16 12.90
CA LYS A 95 5.74 20.86 11.62
C LYS A 95 5.80 19.87 10.45
N ASP A 96 6.81 19.02 10.41
CA ASP A 96 7.04 18.07 9.31
C ASP A 96 5.93 17.01 9.26
N LYS A 97 5.46 16.54 10.43
CA LYS A 97 4.30 15.64 10.53
C LYS A 97 3.06 16.27 9.89
N ASN A 98 2.76 17.52 10.23
CA ASN A 98 1.58 18.22 9.70
C ASN A 98 1.70 18.48 8.20
N GLU A 99 2.90 18.78 7.70
CA GLU A 99 3.15 18.97 6.28
C GLU A 99 2.93 17.67 5.49
N MET A 100 3.48 16.55 6.00
CA MET A 100 3.26 15.22 5.41
C MET A 100 1.77 14.83 5.41
N LEU A 101 1.06 15.05 6.51
CA LEU A 101 -0.37 14.74 6.61
C LEU A 101 -1.21 15.63 5.68
N SER A 102 -0.86 16.91 5.55
CA SER A 102 -1.53 17.82 4.60
C SER A 102 -1.33 17.38 3.14
N GLU A 103 -0.13 16.95 2.77
CA GLU A 103 0.14 16.41 1.44
C GLU A 103 -0.66 15.12 1.20
N TYR A 104 -0.60 14.20 2.17
CA TYR A 104 -1.38 12.97 2.17
C TYR A 104 -2.88 13.23 1.98
N ASP A 105 -3.46 14.15 2.74
CA ASP A 105 -4.87 14.52 2.64
C ASP A 105 -5.22 15.09 1.25
N GLY A 106 -4.31 15.85 0.64
CA GLY A 106 -4.44 16.32 -0.74
C GLY A 106 -4.63 15.16 -1.73
N PHE A 107 -3.82 14.11 -1.62
CA PHE A 107 -3.98 12.91 -2.45
C PHE A 107 -5.22 12.10 -2.07
N ARG A 108 -5.42 11.87 -0.77
CA ARG A 108 -6.52 11.09 -0.20
C ARG A 108 -7.87 11.64 -0.65
N ASN A 109 -7.99 12.96 -0.73
CA ASN A 109 -9.24 13.62 -1.09
C ASN A 109 -9.71 13.33 -2.53
N ASN A 110 -8.80 12.88 -3.40
CA ASN A 110 -9.13 12.51 -4.78
C ASN A 110 -9.77 11.11 -4.91
N PHE A 111 -9.77 10.29 -3.85
CA PHE A 111 -10.35 8.96 -3.89
C PHE A 111 -11.84 8.98 -3.47
N SER A 112 -12.67 8.28 -4.27
CA SER A 112 -14.12 8.22 -4.12
C SER A 112 -14.62 7.25 -3.04
N LYS A 113 -13.82 6.22 -2.70
CA LYS A 113 -14.11 5.28 -1.62
C LYS A 113 -13.15 5.52 -0.46
N ARG A 114 -13.69 5.70 0.74
CA ARG A 114 -12.91 5.94 1.97
C ARG A 114 -13.42 5.02 3.07
N ARG A 115 -12.56 4.17 3.61
CA ARG A 115 -12.78 3.61 4.94
C ARG A 115 -12.49 4.74 5.96
N PRO A 116 -13.24 4.82 7.07
CA PRO A 116 -12.88 5.72 8.15
C PRO A 116 -11.50 5.34 8.68
N ILE A 117 -10.68 6.36 8.96
CA ILE A 117 -9.34 6.18 9.52
C ILE A 117 -9.41 6.55 10.99
N THR A 118 -8.98 5.64 11.86
CA THR A 118 -8.99 5.82 13.31
C THR A 118 -7.66 6.36 13.83
N ARG A 119 -6.58 6.13 13.08
CA ARG A 119 -5.21 6.50 13.44
C ARG A 119 -4.39 6.78 12.18
N GLU A 120 -3.58 7.82 12.22
CA GLU A 120 -2.63 8.21 11.18
C GLU A 120 -1.24 8.38 11.83
N GLU A 121 -0.22 7.74 11.28
CA GLU A 121 1.16 7.75 11.77
C GLU A 121 2.11 8.10 10.62
N PRO A 122 2.55 9.37 10.51
CA PRO A 122 3.56 9.78 9.53
C PRO A 122 4.95 9.28 9.96
N VAL A 123 5.70 8.74 9.01
CA VAL A 123 7.03 8.16 9.24
C VAL A 123 7.97 8.58 8.11
N SER A 124 9.16 9.06 8.46
CA SER A 124 10.23 9.30 7.48
C SER A 124 11.37 8.32 7.70
N LEU A 125 11.89 7.76 6.62
CA LEU A 125 12.93 6.74 6.62
C LEU A 125 14.08 7.17 5.72
N ILE A 126 15.31 6.84 6.10
CA ILE A 126 16.43 6.77 5.17
C ILE A 126 16.66 5.30 4.84
N VAL A 127 16.62 4.97 3.55
CA VAL A 127 16.72 3.60 3.08
C VAL A 127 17.76 3.46 1.97
N ASN A 128 18.35 2.27 1.88
CA ASN A 128 19.04 1.80 0.69
C ASN A 128 18.07 0.97 -0.13
N ALA A 129 17.69 1.47 -1.30
CA ALA A 129 16.75 0.81 -2.20
C ALA A 129 17.51 0.13 -3.35
N HIS A 130 17.19 -1.14 -3.57
CA HIS A 130 17.85 -1.98 -4.57
C HIS A 130 16.90 -2.20 -5.76
N ASN A 131 17.39 -1.95 -6.97
CA ASN A 131 16.62 -2.20 -8.19
C ASN A 131 16.89 -3.61 -8.72
N TYR A 132 15.91 -4.18 -9.42
CA TYR A 132 16.16 -5.34 -10.28
C TYR A 132 17.00 -4.89 -11.48
N ARG A 133 18.29 -5.27 -11.50
CA ARG A 133 19.18 -4.95 -12.63
C ARG A 133 18.90 -5.81 -13.86
N SER A 134 18.50 -7.07 -13.65
CA SER A 134 18.08 -8.02 -14.68
C SER A 134 17.30 -9.17 -14.04
N ILE A 135 16.28 -9.69 -14.72
CA ILE A 135 15.58 -10.93 -14.35
C ILE A 135 16.47 -12.19 -14.44
N TYR A 136 17.71 -12.06 -14.93
CA TYR A 136 18.64 -13.17 -15.19
C TYR A 136 19.97 -13.10 -14.39
N GLU A 137 20.22 -12.08 -13.58
CA GLU A 137 21.47 -11.97 -12.81
C GLU A 137 21.21 -11.58 -11.34
N GLU A 138 21.65 -12.44 -10.41
CA GLU A 138 21.64 -12.24 -8.94
C GLU A 138 22.68 -11.19 -8.45
N LYS A 139 23.02 -10.20 -9.26
CA LYS A 139 23.90 -9.11 -8.82
C LYS A 139 23.04 -7.89 -8.49
N ASP A 140 22.83 -7.72 -7.19
CA ASP A 140 22.25 -6.51 -6.61
C ASP A 140 22.92 -5.29 -7.24
N ASP A 141 22.10 -4.42 -7.83
CA ASP A 141 22.61 -3.16 -8.34
C ASP A 141 23.15 -2.32 -7.17
N ARG A 142 23.99 -1.32 -7.46
CA ARG A 142 24.43 -0.42 -6.38
C ARG A 142 23.18 0.20 -5.74
N PRO A 143 22.95 0.03 -4.42
CA PRO A 143 21.78 0.58 -3.79
C PRO A 143 21.72 2.09 -3.98
N GLN A 144 20.53 2.59 -4.25
CA GLN A 144 20.26 4.02 -4.22
C GLN A 144 19.80 4.42 -2.83
N LYS A 145 20.46 5.40 -2.23
CA LYS A 145 20.03 5.97 -0.96
C LYS A 145 18.86 6.93 -1.18
N LEU A 146 17.77 6.72 -0.45
CA LEU A 146 16.51 7.46 -0.59
C LEU A 146 15.99 7.92 0.77
N LYS A 147 15.32 9.08 0.79
CA LYS A 147 14.42 9.48 1.87
C LYS A 147 13.01 9.04 1.49
N VAL A 148 12.38 8.22 2.31
CA VAL A 148 11.04 7.66 2.07
C VAL A 148 10.10 8.15 3.16
N ASN A 149 9.06 8.86 2.75
CA ASN A 149 7.99 9.33 3.61
C ASN A 149 6.79 8.41 3.46
N LEU A 150 6.31 7.88 4.58
CA LEU A 150 5.15 7.00 4.67
C LEU A 150 4.08 7.68 5.54
N VAL A 151 2.81 7.43 5.20
CA VAL A 151 1.71 7.60 6.17
C VAL A 151 1.09 6.24 6.39
N LEU A 152 1.22 5.75 7.62
CA LEU A 152 0.55 4.54 8.07
C LEU A 152 -0.82 4.91 8.61
N VAL A 153 -1.84 4.14 8.27
CA VAL A 153 -3.20 4.38 8.74
C VAL A 153 -3.82 3.09 9.23
N ASP A 154 -4.72 3.19 10.21
CA ASP A 154 -5.55 2.07 10.61
C ASP A 154 -6.92 2.16 9.92
N GLU A 155 -7.19 1.22 9.02
CA GLU A 155 -8.44 1.08 8.28
C GLU A 155 -9.45 0.14 8.99
N GLY A 156 -9.20 -0.21 10.26
CA GLY A 156 -9.99 -1.16 11.06
C GLY A 156 -9.54 -2.63 10.93
N GLU A 157 -8.46 -2.87 10.20
CA GLU A 157 -7.84 -4.19 10.01
C GLU A 157 -6.34 -4.16 10.37
N GLY A 158 -5.90 -3.14 11.12
CA GLY A 158 -4.50 -2.91 11.51
C GLY A 158 -3.83 -1.84 10.66
N LEU A 159 -2.63 -1.43 11.08
CA LEU A 159 -1.84 -0.42 10.40
C LEU A 159 -1.42 -0.87 9.00
N VAL A 160 -1.50 0.06 8.06
CA VAL A 160 -1.08 -0.10 6.67
C VAL A 160 -0.47 1.16 6.11
N ILE A 161 0.45 0.98 5.17
CA ILE A 161 0.98 2.04 4.32
C ILE A 161 -0.11 2.45 3.35
N ASP A 162 -0.52 3.69 3.47
CA ASP A 162 -1.57 4.25 2.65
C ASP A 162 -1.05 5.33 1.70
N TYR A 163 0.06 5.95 2.10
CA TYR A 163 0.84 6.87 1.31
C TYR A 163 2.32 6.51 1.41
N ILE A 164 3.00 6.65 0.28
CA ILE A 164 4.42 6.44 0.13
C ILE A 164 4.93 7.44 -0.90
N MET A 165 5.96 8.18 -0.53
CA MET A 165 6.68 9.12 -1.39
C MET A 165 8.17 8.94 -1.13
N TYR A 166 8.97 8.97 -2.18
CA TYR A 166 10.41 8.83 -2.04
C TYR A 166 11.14 9.92 -2.84
N HIS A 167 12.26 10.36 -2.27
CA HIS A 167 13.13 11.38 -2.85
C HIS A 167 14.57 10.87 -2.85
N SER A 168 15.35 11.32 -3.82
CA SER A 168 16.80 11.11 -3.79
C SER A 168 17.38 11.67 -2.51
N TYR A 169 18.12 10.86 -1.75
CA TYR A 169 18.77 11.34 -0.54
C TYR A 169 20.07 12.06 -0.87
N VAL A 170 20.27 13.23 -0.24
CA VAL A 170 21.53 13.96 -0.26
C VAL A 170 22.01 14.08 1.18
N GLU A 171 23.19 13.54 1.45
CA GLU A 171 23.76 13.49 2.80
C GLU A 171 23.95 14.91 3.38
N GLY A 172 23.48 15.11 4.62
CA GLY A 172 23.54 16.40 5.29
C GLY A 172 22.32 17.32 5.09
N ASN A 173 21.29 16.86 4.35
CA ASN A 173 20.04 17.61 4.15
C ASN A 173 18.86 16.98 4.92
N ASP A 174 19.11 16.59 6.16
CA ASP A 174 18.12 15.91 7.02
C ASP A 174 16.95 16.83 7.43
N ASN A 175 17.06 18.15 7.21
CA ASN A 175 16.15 19.19 7.71
C ASN A 175 15.44 20.01 6.61
N ALA A 176 15.39 19.51 5.37
CA ALA A 176 14.56 20.10 4.31
C ALA A 176 13.20 19.41 4.23
#